data_AF-A0A6B2C372-F1
#
_entry.id   AF-A0A6B2C372-F1
#
_cell.length_a   1.000
_cell.length_b   1.000
_cell.length_c   1.000
_cell.angle_alpha   90.00
_cell.angle_beta   90.00
_cell.angle_gamma   90.00
#
_symmetry.space_group_name_H-M   'P 1'
#
loop_
_entity.id
_entity.type
_entity.pdbx_description
1 polymer ?
#
loop_
_entity_poly.entity_id
_entity_poly.type
_entity_poly.pdbx_seq_one_letter_code
_entity_poly.pdbx_strand_id
1 'polypeptide(L)' 'MVWLLRKCIRCSKYTMRESCPICGSQTVVPYPPRFSPQDRYVAYRVRARKTFQ' A
#
# COMPACT_ATOMS: atom_id res chain seq x y z
N MET A 1 0.13 -13.20 -7.78
CA MET A 1 0.35 -11.86 -8.38
C MET A 1 1.59 -11.30 -7.72
N VAL A 2 2.68 -11.15 -8.47
CA VAL A 2 3.92 -10.54 -7.95
C VAL A 2 3.87 -9.06 -8.35
N TRP A 3 3.75 -8.18 -7.37
CA TRP A 3 3.75 -6.74 -7.62
C TRP A 3 5.20 -6.26 -7.68
N LEU A 4 5.75 -6.11 -8.89
CA LEU A 4 7.14 -5.68 -9.07
C LEU A 4 7.34 -4.19 -8.80
N LEU A 5 6.34 -3.36 -9.11
CA LEU A 5 6.48 -1.91 -8.98
C LEU A 5 6.23 -1.48 -7.53
N ARG A 6 7.16 -0.70 -6.97
CA ARG A 6 7.07 -0.09 -5.64
C ARG A 6 7.24 1.42 -5.76
N LYS A 7 6.71 2.17 -4.79
CA LYS A 7 6.76 3.63 -4.72
C LYS A 7 7.33 4.07 -3.38
N CYS A 8 8.26 5.02 -3.44
CA CYS A 8 8.83 5.69 -2.29
C CYS A 8 7.80 6.62 -1.62
N ILE A 9 7.62 6.53 -0.30
CA ILE A 9 6.66 7.38 0.43
C ILE A 9 7.14 8.83 0.51
N ARG A 10 8.44 9.07 0.70
CA ARG A 10 8.99 10.44 0.88
C ARG A 10 9.21 11.18 -0.43
N CYS A 11 9.67 10.47 -1.45
CA CYS A 11 10.19 11.04 -2.69
C CYS A 11 9.31 10.74 -3.91
N SER A 12 8.25 9.95 -3.74
CA SER A 12 7.29 9.57 -4.77
C SER A 12 7.86 8.86 -6.02
N LYS A 13 9.16 8.57 -6.06
CA LYS A 13 9.79 7.83 -7.16
C LYS A 13 9.40 6.35 -7.13
N TYR A 14 9.24 5.80 -8.32
CA TYR A 14 9.04 4.38 -8.51
C TYR A 14 10.37 3.63 -8.52
N THR A 15 10.37 2.44 -7.94
CA THR A 15 11.52 1.53 -7.90
C THR A 15 11.04 0.10 -7.78
N MET A 16 11.89 -0.86 -8.13
CA MET A 16 11.65 -2.29 -7.88
C MET A 16 12.36 -2.79 -6.61
N ARG A 17 13.17 -1.93 -5.97
CA ARG A 17 13.88 -2.25 -4.73
C ARG A 17 12.99 -1.98 -3.52
N GLU A 18 13.21 -2.72 -2.45
CA GLU A 18 12.50 -2.53 -1.18
C GLU A 18 12.80 -1.17 -0.54
N SER A 19 14.04 -0.70 -0.70
CA SER A 19 14.50 0.59 -0.20
C SER A 19 14.74 1.56 -1.36
N CYS A 20 14.34 2.82 -1.18
CA CYS A 20 14.58 3.85 -2.19
C CYS A 20 16.09 4.16 -2.29
N PRO A 21 16.69 4.13 -3.50
CA PRO A 21 18.12 4.40 -3.68
C PRO A 21 18.54 5.86 -3.43
N ILE A 22 17.59 6.80 -3.31
CA ILE A 22 17.88 8.23 -3.18
C ILE A 22 17.77 8.69 -1.73
N CYS A 23 16.70 8.27 -1.05
CA CYS A 23 16.40 8.74 0.30
C CYS A 23 16.48 7.64 1.37
N GLY A 24 16.77 6.40 0.99
CA GLY A 24 16.83 5.25 1.91
C GLY A 24 15.49 4.85 2.54
N SER A 25 14.39 5.55 2.27
CA SER A 25 13.09 5.24 2.87
C SER A 25 12.47 3.95 2.29
N GLN A 26 11.63 3.30 3.10
CA GLN A 26 10.90 2.12 2.70
C GLN A 26 9.93 2.43 1.56
N THR A 27 9.84 1.49 0.61
CA THR A 27 8.96 1.59 -0.54
C THR A 27 7.73 0.71 -0.35
N VAL A 28 6.59 1.21 -0.80
CA VAL A 28 5.28 0.55 -0.69
C VAL A 28 4.77 0.14 -2.05
N VAL A 29 3.94 -0.89 -2.08
CA VAL A 29 3.23 -1.28 -3.31
C VAL A 29 2.20 -0.18 -3.62
N PRO A 30 2.25 0.47 -4.79
CA PRO A 30 1.34 1.56 -5.14
C PRO A 30 -0.04 1.07 -5.56
N TYR A 31 -0.19 -0.20 -5.90
CA TYR A 31 -1.44 -0.77 -6.37
C TYR A 31 -2.44 -0.91 -5.22
N PRO A 32 -3.69 -0.49 -5.43
CA PRO A 32 -4.73 -0.69 -4.44
C PRO A 32 -5.03 -2.18 -4.23
N PRO A 33 -5.57 -2.56 -3.06
CA PRO A 33 -6.07 -3.92 -2.85
C PRO A 33 -7.19 -4.22 -3.85
N ARG A 34 -7.32 -5.49 -4.24
CA ARG A 34 -8.38 -5.93 -5.16
C ARG A 34 -9.76 -5.64 -4.58
N PHE A 35 -10.63 -5.07 -5.41
CA PHE A 35 -12.01 -4.80 -5.05
C PHE A 35 -12.89 -6.04 -5.28
N SER A 36 -13.85 -6.29 -4.39
CA SER A 36 -14.84 -7.37 -4.48
C SER A 36 -16.23 -6.80 -4.16
N PRO A 37 -17.25 -6.98 -5.01
CA PRO A 37 -18.61 -6.50 -4.74
C PRO A 37 -19.22 -7.05 -3.44
N GLN A 38 -18.99 -8.33 -3.14
CA GLN A 38 -19.50 -9.00 -1.93
C GLN A 38 -18.67 -8.75 -0.66
N ASP A 39 -17.64 -7.88 -0.67
CA ASP A 39 -16.59 -7.74 0.37
C ASP A 39 -17.04 -8.18 1.80
N ARG A 40 -16.68 -9.41 2.18
CA ARG A 40 -17.14 -10.06 3.42
C ARG A 40 -16.60 -9.37 4.68
N TYR A 41 -15.56 -8.55 4.55
CA TYR A 41 -14.84 -7.97 5.68
C TYR A 41 -15.07 -6.45 5.82
N VAL A 42 -16.06 -5.87 5.14
CA VAL A 42 -16.38 -4.44 5.21
C VAL A 42 -16.60 -3.97 6.65
N ALA A 43 -17.39 -4.70 7.43
CA ALA A 43 -17.69 -4.33 8.82
C ALA A 43 -16.41 -4.22 9.68
N TYR A 44 -15.44 -5.11 9.49
CA TYR A 44 -14.16 -5.08 10.20
C TYR A 44 -13.29 -3.91 9.74
N ARG A 45 -13.19 -3.69 8.41
CA ARG A 45 -12.43 -2.56 7.84
C ARG A 45 -12.94 -1.20 8.32
N VAL A 46 -14.27 -1.03 8.37
CA VAL A 46 -14.90 0.22 8.82
C VAL A 46 -14.69 0.44 10.32
N ARG A 47 -14.86 -0.60 11.15
CA ARG A 47 -14.58 -0.51 12.59
C ARG A 47 -13.14 -0.15 12.87
N ALA A 48 -12.18 -0.83 12.23
CA ALA A 48 -10.76 -0.54 12.36
C ALA A 48 -10.46 0.93 12.04
N ARG A 49 -11.01 1.46 10.94
CA ARG A 49 -10.81 2.87 10.56
C ARG A 49 -11.36 3.85 11.59
N LYS A 50 -12.48 3.54 12.26
CA LYS A 50 -13.08 4.38 13.32
C LYS A 50 -12.27 4.39 14.60
N THR A 51 -11.65 3.27 15.00
CA THR A 51 -10.84 3.17 16.22
C THR A 51 -9.51 3.93 16.14
N PHE A 52 -8.98 4.15 14.95
CA PHE A 52 -7.70 4.84 14.75
C PHE A 52 -7.88 6.33 14.36
N GLN A 53 -9.09 6.88 14.52
CA GLN A 53 -9.41 8.26 14.17
C GLN A 53 -9.52 9.16 15.40
#